data_AF-A0A7V1UNV5-F1
#
_entry.id   AF-A0A7V1UNV5-F1
#
_cell.length_a   1.000
_cell.length_b   1.000
_cell.length_c   1.000
_cell.angle_alpha   90.00
_cell.angle_beta   90.00
_cell.angle_gamma   90.00
#
_symmetry.space_group_name_H-M   'P 1'
#
loop_
_entity.id
_entity.type
_entity.pdbx_description
1 polymer ?
#
loop_
_entity_poly.entity_id
_entity_poly.type
_entity_poly.pdbx_seq_one_letter_code
_entity_poly.pdbx_strand_id
1 'polypeptide(L)'
;MAKKEKVADPVHKIPADLRRSLASVPAAQSAWEDITPLARNEWICWVESAKQTETRNRRIARTRADLIAGKRRPCCWPGCPHR
;
A
#
# COMPACT_ATOMS: atom_id res chain seq x y z
N MET A 1 19.42 12.90 -14.20
CA MET A 1 19.20 11.43 -14.15
C MET A 1 19.25 11.01 -12.69
N ALA A 2 18.09 10.86 -12.03
CA ALA A 2 18.07 10.53 -10.60
C ALA A 2 18.43 9.05 -10.40
N LYS A 3 19.49 8.80 -9.63
CA LYS A 3 20.02 7.48 -9.31
C LYS A 3 18.93 6.62 -8.65
N LYS A 4 18.55 5.51 -9.28
CA LYS A 4 17.78 4.44 -8.63
C LYS A 4 18.72 3.68 -7.69
N GLU A 5 18.83 4.15 -6.45
CA GLU A 5 19.43 3.39 -5.36
C GLU A 5 18.61 2.14 -5.09
N LYS A 6 19.28 1.04 -4.69
CA LYS A 6 18.70 -0.30 -4.50
C LYS A 6 17.41 -0.21 -3.68
N VAL A 7 16.32 -0.42 -4.39
CA VAL A 7 14.97 -0.41 -3.87
C VAL A 7 14.82 -1.72 -3.08
N ALA A 8 15.01 -1.67 -1.76
CA ALA A 8 14.78 -2.84 -0.90
C ALA A 8 13.40 -3.40 -1.24
N ASP A 9 13.35 -4.68 -1.64
CA ASP A 9 12.10 -5.35 -1.93
C ASP A 9 11.13 -5.16 -0.76
N PRO A 10 9.82 -4.98 -1.03
CA PRO A 10 8.86 -4.95 0.04
C PRO A 10 9.01 -6.24 0.86
N VAL A 11 9.31 -6.08 2.15
CA VAL A 11 9.49 -7.20 3.10
C VAL A 11 8.23 -8.09 3.09
N HIS A 12 7.07 -7.48 2.79
CA HIS A 12 5.80 -8.15 2.68
C HIS A 12 5.37 -8.33 1.22
N LYS A 13 4.89 -9.53 0.89
CA LYS A 13 4.26 -9.78 -0.41
C LYS A 13 2.93 -9.04 -0.47
N ILE A 14 2.63 -8.42 -1.61
CA ILE A 14 1.32 -7.76 -1.80
C ILE A 14 0.22 -8.84 -1.76
N PRO A 15 -0.78 -8.72 -0.87
CA PRO A 15 -1.91 -9.63 -0.84
C PRO A 15 -2.71 -9.62 -2.14
N ALA A 16 -3.22 -10.78 -2.56
CA ALA A 16 -3.86 -10.93 -3.87
C ALA A 16 -5.09 -10.02 -4.07
N ASP A 17 -5.86 -9.81 -3.01
CA ASP A 17 -7.02 -8.91 -2.98
C ASP A 17 -6.62 -7.43 -3.08
N LEU A 18 -5.56 -7.00 -2.40
CA LEU A 18 -5.01 -5.66 -2.57
C LEU A 18 -4.49 -5.47 -4.00
N ARG A 19 -3.75 -6.45 -4.54
CA ARG A 19 -3.24 -6.40 -5.91
C ARG A 19 -4.37 -6.26 -6.94
N ARG A 20 -5.41 -7.09 -6.84
CA ARG A 20 -6.58 -7.02 -7.73
C ARG A 20 -7.29 -5.68 -7.62
N SER A 21 -7.41 -5.15 -6.41
CA SER A 21 -8.03 -3.86 -6.16
C SER A 21 -7.25 -2.70 -6.79
N LEU A 22 -5.92 -2.69 -6.67
CA LEU A 22 -5.08 -1.68 -7.31
C LEU A 22 -5.12 -1.80 -8.84
N ALA A 23 -5.02 -3.02 -9.37
CA ALA A 23 -5.06 -3.29 -10.81
C ALA A 23 -6.39 -2.90 -11.47
N SER A 24 -7.50 -2.83 -10.72
CA SER A 24 -8.79 -2.39 -11.26
C SER A 24 -8.93 -0.87 -11.37
N VAL A 25 -7.98 -0.09 -10.83
CA VAL A 25 -8.01 1.37 -10.86
C VAL A 25 -6.65 1.91 -11.31
N PRO A 26 -6.49 2.28 -12.60
CA PRO A 26 -5.19 2.68 -13.16
C PRO A 26 -4.50 3.81 -12.38
N ALA A 27 -5.26 4.81 -11.92
CA ALA A 27 -4.71 5.91 -11.12
C ALA A 27 -4.14 5.44 -9.77
N ALA A 28 -4.79 4.48 -9.11
CA ALA A 28 -4.29 3.90 -7.86
C ALA A 28 -3.06 3.01 -8.12
N GLN A 29 -3.05 2.27 -9.23
CA GLN A 29 -1.89 1.47 -9.63
C GLN A 29 -0.67 2.35 -9.91
N SER A 30 -0.81 3.42 -10.70
CA SER A 30 0.29 4.35 -10.95
C SER A 30 0.78 5.01 -9.66
N ALA A 31 -0.12 5.45 -8.78
CA ALA A 31 0.26 6.00 -7.48
C ALA A 31 0.99 4.97 -6.60
N TRP A 32 0.60 3.70 -6.65
CA TRP A 32 1.27 2.59 -5.97
C TRP A 32 2.68 2.31 -6.52
N GLU A 33 2.84 2.40 -7.84
CA GLU A 33 4.13 2.21 -8.50
C GLU A 33 5.09 3.39 -8.25
N ASP A 34 4.55 4.58 -7.99
CA ASP A 34 5.31 5.80 -7.70
C ASP A 34 5.76 5.92 -6.22
N ILE A 35 5.10 5.25 -5.28
CA ILE A 35 5.53 5.25 -3.87
C ILE A 35 6.77 4.39 -3.60
N THR A 36 7.51 4.77 -2.56
CA THR A 36 8.68 4.02 -2.09
C THR A 36 8.29 2.62 -1.57
N PRO A 37 9.21 1.64 -1.54
CA PRO A 37 8.94 0.32 -0.99
C PRO A 37 8.53 0.36 0.48
N LEU A 38 9.10 1.28 1.26
CA LEU A 38 8.72 1.49 2.64
C LEU A 38 7.24 1.87 2.75
N ALA A 39 6.79 2.81 1.92
CA ALA A 39 5.39 3.19 1.87
C ALA A 39 4.49 2.02 1.44
N ARG A 40 4.91 1.20 0.46
CA ARG A 40 4.19 -0.03 0.10
C ARG A 40 4.08 -0.99 1.29
N ASN A 41 5.18 -1.21 2.01
CA ASN A 41 5.20 -2.04 3.22
C ASN A 41 4.21 -1.52 4.26
N GLU A 42 4.17 -0.21 4.50
CA GLU A 42 3.24 0.39 5.46
C GLU A 42 1.77 0.13 5.07
N TRP A 43 1.42 0.28 3.79
CA TRP A 43 0.08 -0.04 3.29
C TRP A 43 -0.25 -1.53 3.40
N ILE A 44 0.71 -2.42 3.09
CA ILE A 44 0.52 -3.86 3.19
C ILE A 44 0.30 -4.25 4.66
N CYS A 45 1.20 -3.85 5.57
CA CYS A 45 1.07 -4.15 7.00
C CYS A 45 -0.25 -3.61 7.57
N TRP A 46 -0.68 -2.41 7.13
CA TRP A 46 -1.96 -1.83 7.55
C TRP A 46 -3.16 -2.62 7.02
N VAL A 47 -3.16 -3.08 5.77
CA VAL A 47 -4.25 -3.92 5.24
C VAL A 47 -4.27 -5.30 5.92
N GLU A 48 -3.11 -5.91 6.16
CA GLU A 48 -2.98 -7.21 6.82
C GLU A 48 -3.31 -7.19 8.31
N SER A 49 -3.14 -6.04 8.96
CA SER A 49 -3.54 -5.82 10.35
C SER A 49 -5.05 -6.00 10.59
N ALA A 50 -5.88 -5.93 9.55
CA ALA A 50 -7.33 -6.14 9.67
C ALA A 50 -7.69 -7.63 9.68
N LYS A 51 -8.02 -8.15 10.87
CA LYS A 51 -8.44 -9.56 11.06
C LYS A 51 -9.85 -9.87 10.55
N GLN A 52 -10.74 -8.86 10.52
CA GLN A 52 -12.10 -9.02 10.01
C GLN A 52 -12.16 -8.69 8.51
N THR A 53 -12.82 -9.55 7.74
CA THR A 53 -12.98 -9.39 6.28
C THR A 53 -13.63 -8.05 5.90
N GLU A 54 -14.65 -7.59 6.62
CA GLU A 54 -15.29 -6.30 6.33
C GLU A 54 -14.30 -5.14 6.51
N THR A 55 -13.55 -5.14 7.63
CA THR A 55 -12.55 -4.10 7.89
C THR A 55 -11.45 -4.13 6.83
N ARG A 56 -11.01 -5.33 6.43
CA ARG A 56 -10.01 -5.51 5.37
C ARG A 56 -10.49 -4.91 4.04
N ASN A 57 -11.71 -5.21 3.64
CA ASN A 57 -12.32 -4.67 2.42
C ASN A 57 -12.41 -3.14 2.47
N ARG A 58 -12.84 -2.55 3.60
CA ARG A 58 -12.84 -1.10 3.79
C ARG A 58 -11.44 -0.50 3.71
N ARG A 59 -10.44 -1.13 4.31
CA ARG A 59 -9.04 -0.66 4.24
C ARG A 59 -8.52 -0.69 2.80
N ILE A 60 -8.78 -1.75 2.05
CA ILE A 60 -8.39 -1.85 0.64
C ILE A 60 -9.05 -0.76 -0.21
N ALA A 61 -10.35 -0.50 0.01
CA ALA A 61 -11.04 0.59 -0.67
C ALA A 61 -10.42 1.95 -0.33
N ARG A 62 -10.11 2.19 0.95
CA ARG A 62 -9.43 3.39 1.41
C ARG A 62 -8.03 3.54 0.84
N THR A 63 -7.23 2.47 0.77
CA THR A 63 -5.89 2.50 0.18
C THR A 63 -5.94 3.08 -1.23
N ARG A 64 -6.88 2.64 -2.07
CA ARG A 64 -7.07 3.21 -3.42
C ARG A 64 -7.40 4.70 -3.37
N ALA A 65 -8.40 5.09 -2.58
CA ALA A 65 -8.83 6.47 -2.47
C ALA A 65 -7.72 7.40 -1.97
N ASP A 66 -6.98 6.96 -0.95
CA ASP A 66 -5.88 7.71 -0.36
C ASP A 66 -4.68 7.82 -1.33
N LEU A 67 -4.35 6.75 -2.06
CA LEU A 67 -3.30 6.79 -3.09
C LEU A 67 -3.66 7.74 -4.23
N ILE A 68 -4.91 7.71 -4.70
CA ILE A 68 -5.41 8.63 -5.73
C ILE A 68 -5.38 10.08 -5.22
N ALA A 69 -5.69 10.29 -3.94
CA ALA A 69 -5.57 11.59 -3.28
C ALA A 69 -4.11 12.01 -2.99
N GLY A 70 -3.10 11.26 -3.46
CA GLY A 70 -1.69 11.57 -3.33
C GLY A 70 -1.08 11.22 -1.97
N LYS A 71 -1.82 10.55 -1.08
CA LYS A 71 -1.29 10.12 0.21
C LYS A 71 -0.33 8.96 0.03
N ARG A 72 0.83 9.10 0.64
CA ARG A 72 1.92 8.13 0.54
C ARG A 72 1.91 7.10 1.68
N ARG A 73 1.13 7.33 2.74
CA ARG A 73 1.03 6.47 3.92
C ARG A 73 -0.40 6.33 4.42
N PRO A 74 -0.78 5.19 5.04
CA PRO A 74 -2.05 5.05 5.73
C PRO A 74 -2.15 6.04 6.89
N CYS A 75 -3.26 6.76 7.00
CA CYS A 75 -3.49 7.64 8.14
C CYS A 75 -3.84 6.83 9.40
N CYS A 76 -3.43 7.32 10.55
CA CYS A 76 -3.61 6.67 11.86
C CYS A 76 -2.95 5.28 11.96
N TRP A 77 -1.88 5.05 11.19
CA TRP A 77 -1.03 3.85 11.31
C TRP A 77 0.26 4.23 12.05
N PRO A 78 0.58 3.58 13.19
CA PRO A 78 1.78 3.90 13.97
C PRO A 78 3.10 3.50 13.26
N GLY A 79 3.01 2.78 12.14
CA GLY A 79 4.16 2.28 11.38
C GLY A 79 4.18 0.76 11.32
N CYS A 80 4.88 0.19 10.33
CA CYS A 80 5.04 -1.26 10.28
C CYS A 80 6.07 -1.69 11.36
N PRO A 81 5.77 -2.67 12.22
CA PRO A 81 6.69 -3.14 13.27
C PRO A 81 7.92 -3.88 12.73
N HIS A 82 7.93 -4.23 11.44
CA HIS A 82 9.01 -4.94 10.76
C HIS A 82 10.04 -3.97 10.12
N ARG A 83 10.24 -2.80 10.75
CA ARG A 83 11.05 -1.70 10.21
C ARG A 83 12.55 -1.95 10.35
#